data_AF-A0A1H1R9D0-F1
#
_entry.id   AF-A0A1H1R9D0-F1
#
_cell.length_a   1.000
_cell.length_b   1.000
_cell.length_c   1.000
_cell.angle_alpha   90.00
_cell.angle_beta   90.00
_cell.angle_gamma   90.00
#
_symmetry.space_group_name_H-M   'P 1'
#
loop_
_entity.id
_entity.type
_entity.pdbx_description
1 polymer ?
#
loop_
_entity_poly.entity_id
_entity_poly.type
_entity_poly.pdbx_seq_one_letter_code
_entity_poly.pdbx_strand_id
1 'polypeptide(L)'
;MKNVVLIYFILGEKKEQKFKRIAENRVNKIIKLIRLLGNLSNKRNYKYDSKEIDKIFYALQQELKSTKQRFTTESDKEDKPFKL
;
A
#
# COMPACT_ATOMS: atom_id res chain seq x y z
N MET A 1 -6.93 -9.14 28.07
CA MET A 1 -6.40 -10.44 27.56
C MET A 1 -5.97 -10.39 26.09
N LYS A 2 -6.76 -9.84 25.14
CA LYS A 2 -6.38 -9.79 23.70
C LYS A 2 -5.05 -9.07 23.40
N ASN A 3 -4.70 -8.02 24.15
CA ASN A 3 -3.46 -7.27 23.93
C ASN A 3 -2.18 -8.04 24.30
N VAL A 4 -2.22 -8.88 25.35
CA VAL A 4 -1.04 -9.62 25.82
C VAL A 4 -0.72 -10.79 24.88
N VAL A 5 -1.74 -11.51 24.40
CA VAL A 5 -1.58 -12.61 23.43
C VAL A 5 -1.07 -12.09 22.08
N LEU A 6 -1.54 -10.92 21.64
CA LEU A 6 -1.06 -10.27 20.42
C LEU A 6 0.42 -9.86 20.53
N ILE A 7 0.86 -9.43 21.72
CA ILE A 7 2.27 -9.06 21.98
C ILE A 7 3.18 -10.30 21.87
N TYR A 8 2.82 -11.42 22.48
CA TYR A 8 3.60 -12.67 22.37
C TYR A 8 3.65 -13.20 20.93
N PHE A 9 2.55 -13.09 20.18
CA PHE A 9 2.52 -13.47 18.77
C PHE A 9 3.46 -12.60 17.91
N ILE A 10 3.59 -11.29 18.21
CA ILE A 10 4.51 -10.37 17.52
C ILE A 10 5.97 -10.65 17.88
N LEU A 11 6.26 -11.04 19.13
CA LEU A 11 7.63 -11.29 19.61
C LEU A 11 8.28 -12.56 19.01
N GLY A 12 7.49 -13.53 18.54
CA GLY A 12 7.96 -14.75 17.87
C GLY A 12 7.64 -14.83 16.36
N GLU A 13 7.20 -13.73 15.76
CA GLU A 13 6.67 -13.71 14.39
C GLU A 13 7.76 -13.93 13.33
N LYS A 14 7.56 -14.87 12.41
CA LYS A 14 8.46 -15.06 11.25
C LYS A 14 8.35 -13.87 10.29
N LYS A 15 9.43 -13.55 9.57
CA LYS A 15 9.47 -12.44 8.58
C LYS A 15 8.28 -12.45 7.61
N GLU A 16 7.88 -13.62 7.12
CA GLU A 16 6.73 -13.79 6.23
C GLU A 16 5.39 -13.44 6.89
N GLN A 17 5.17 -13.90 8.12
CA GLN A 17 3.95 -13.60 8.89
C GLN A 17 3.87 -12.09 9.17
N LYS A 18 5.00 -11.49 9.56
CA LYS A 18 5.13 -10.04 9.77
C LYS A 18 4.79 -9.25 8.51
N PHE A 19 5.29 -9.69 7.36
CA PHE A 19 4.95 -9.08 6.07
C PHE A 19 3.44 -9.15 5.81
N LYS A 20 2.84 -10.34 5.88
CA LYS A 20 1.40 -10.54 5.64
C LYS A 20 0.54 -9.66 6.54
N ARG A 21 0.80 -9.68 7.86
CA ARG A 21 0.06 -8.89 8.85
C ARG A 21 0.16 -7.38 8.59
N ILE A 22 1.37 -6.88 8.32
CA ILE A 22 1.59 -5.46 8.07
C ILE A 22 0.95 -5.04 6.73
N ALA A 23 1.12 -5.86 5.69
CA ALA A 23 0.55 -5.61 4.36
C ALA A 23 -0.97 -5.56 4.42
N GLU A 24 -1.62 -6.56 5.02
CA GLU A 24 -3.07 -6.63 5.15
C GLU A 24 -3.64 -5.41 5.89
N ASN A 25 -3.06 -5.05 7.04
CA ASN A 25 -3.50 -3.87 7.78
C ASN A 25 -3.33 -2.57 6.97
N ARG A 26 -2.21 -2.41 6.25
CA ARG A 26 -1.97 -1.23 5.40
C ARG A 26 -2.93 -1.15 4.23
N VAL A 27 -3.16 -2.26 3.53
CA VAL A 27 -4.09 -2.34 2.40
C VAL A 27 -5.51 -2.01 2.85
N ASN A 28 -5.97 -2.57 3.96
CA ASN A 28 -7.29 -2.27 4.52
C ASN A 28 -7.46 -0.78 4.86
N LYS A 29 -6.42 -0.14 5.42
CA LYS A 29 -6.42 1.31 5.68
C LYS A 29 -6.49 2.13 4.39
N ILE A 30 -5.70 1.77 3.38
CA ILE A 30 -5.69 2.44 2.07
C ILE A 30 -7.07 2.33 1.42
N ILE A 31 -7.67 1.14 1.38
CA ILE A 31 -9.02 0.94 0.83
C ILE A 31 -10.05 1.82 1.54
N LYS A 32 -9.98 1.90 2.88
CA LYS A 32 -10.87 2.78 3.66
C LYS A 32 -10.70 4.25 3.27
N LEU A 33 -9.46 4.72 3.12
CA LEU A 33 -9.17 6.09 2.70
C LEU A 33 -9.65 6.37 1.28
N ILE A 34 -9.49 5.44 0.34
CA ILE A 34 -10.00 5.56 -1.03
C ILE A 34 -11.53 5.67 -1.02
N ARG A 35 -12.23 4.91 -0.18
CA ARG A 35 -13.70 5.04 -0.03
C ARG A 35 -14.09 6.42 0.50
N LEU A 36 -13.37 6.94 1.49
CA LEU A 36 -13.61 8.29 2.02
C LEU A 36 -13.35 9.37 0.96
N LEU A 37 -12.29 9.22 0.15
CA LEU A 37 -12.03 10.09 -0.99
C LEU A 37 -13.20 10.05 -2.00
N GLY A 38 -13.75 8.85 -2.25
CA GLY A 38 -14.94 8.67 -3.09
C GLY A 38 -16.17 9.44 -2.60
N ASN A 39 -16.32 9.69 -1.30
CA ASN A 39 -17.42 10.50 -0.77
C ASN A 39 -17.40 11.95 -1.26
N LEU A 40 -16.24 12.46 -1.71
CA LEU A 40 -16.12 13.79 -2.31
C LEU A 40 -16.81 13.89 -3.68
N SER A 41 -17.20 12.77 -4.29
CA SER A 41 -17.98 12.75 -5.54
C SER A 41 -19.38 13.35 -5.41
N ASN A 42 -19.86 13.57 -4.18
CA ASN A 42 -21.17 14.18 -3.97
C ASN A 42 -21.17 15.67 -4.34
N LYS A 43 -21.55 15.97 -5.58
CA LYS A 43 -21.65 17.35 -6.11
C LYS A 43 -22.66 18.25 -5.39
N ARG A 44 -23.53 17.72 -4.53
CA ARG A 44 -24.39 18.54 -3.67
C ARG A 44 -23.58 19.27 -2.58
N ASN A 45 -22.49 18.65 -2.14
CA ASN A 45 -21.65 19.16 -1.05
C ASN A 45 -20.35 19.81 -1.57
N TYR A 46 -19.93 19.45 -2.79
CA TYR A 46 -18.64 19.85 -3.35
C TYR A 46 -18.76 20.33 -4.79
N LYS A 47 -17.88 21.26 -5.16
CA LYS A 47 -17.69 21.70 -6.53
C LYS A 47 -16.29 21.32 -6.98
N TYR A 48 -16.21 20.65 -8.12
CA TYR A 48 -14.96 20.25 -8.75
C TYR A 48 -15.18 20.09 -10.25
N ASP A 49 -14.12 20.24 -11.02
CA ASP A 49 -14.11 19.94 -12.45
C ASP A 49 -13.42 18.60 -12.77
N SER A 50 -13.47 18.18 -14.03
CA SER A 50 -12.84 16.93 -14.45
C SER A 50 -11.32 16.96 -14.34
N LYS A 51 -10.68 18.12 -14.53
CA LYS A 51 -9.21 18.26 -14.47
C LYS A 51 -8.70 18.06 -13.05
N GLU A 52 -9.44 18.51 -12.05
CA GLU A 52 -9.13 18.29 -10.63
C GLU A 52 -9.23 16.80 -10.28
N ILE A 53 -10.27 16.11 -10.76
CA ILE A 53 -10.42 14.66 -10.58
C ILE A 53 -9.27 13.90 -11.27
N ASP A 54 -8.93 14.27 -12.50
CA ASP A 54 -7.81 13.66 -13.24
C ASP A 54 -6.48 13.80 -12.50
N LYS A 55 -6.21 14.99 -11.93
CA LYS A 55 -5.00 15.22 -11.12
C LYS A 55 -4.95 14.32 -9.89
N ILE A 56 -6.07 14.16 -9.18
CA ILE A 56 -6.15 13.30 -7.98
C ILE A 56 -5.81 11.85 -8.37
N PHE A 57 -6.45 11.32 -9.40
CA PHE A 57 -6.24 9.93 -9.79
C PHE A 57 -4.88 9.70 -10.44
N TYR A 58 -4.35 10.68 -11.19
CA TYR A 58 -2.99 10.62 -11.71
C TYR A 58 -1.96 10.47 -10.58
N ALA A 59 -2.05 11.31 -9.54
CA ALA A 59 -1.14 11.23 -8.40
C ALA A 59 -1.22 9.87 -7.69
N LEU A 60 -2.43 9.35 -7.45
CA LEU A 60 -2.62 8.03 -6.84
C LEU A 60 -2.04 6.90 -7.70
N GLN A 61 -2.24 6.94 -9.01
CA GLN A 61 -1.71 5.93 -9.94
C GLN A 61 -0.18 5.96 -10.00
N GLN A 62 0.44 7.15 -10.02
CA GLN A 62 1.91 7.26 -9.98
C GLN A 62 2.48 6.68 -8.68
N GLU A 63 1.89 6.99 -7.54
CA GLU A 63 2.34 6.44 -6.25
C GLU A 63 2.17 4.92 -6.17
N LEU A 64 1.03 4.39 -6.64
CA LEU A 64 0.80 2.95 -6.73
C LEU A 64 1.83 2.27 -7.64
N LYS A 65 2.12 2.87 -8.80
CA LYS A 65 3.14 2.37 -9.74
C LYS A 65 4.53 2.34 -9.09
N SER A 66 4.96 3.46 -8.52
CA SER A 66 6.26 3.59 -7.84
C SER A 66 6.39 2.58 -6.69
N THR A 67 5.37 2.48 -5.85
CA THR A 67 5.35 1.51 -4.75
C THR A 67 5.44 0.07 -5.24
N LYS A 68 4.72 -0.30 -6.31
CA LYS A 68 4.79 -1.64 -6.93
C LYS A 68 6.18 -1.93 -7.48
N GLN A 69 6.82 -0.96 -8.14
CA GLN A 69 8.16 -1.12 -8.70
C GLN A 69 9.20 -1.51 -7.64
N ARG A 70 9.08 -1.00 -6.41
CA ARG A 70 9.98 -1.38 -5.30
C ARG A 70 9.96 -2.87 -4.96
N PHE A 71 8.89 -3.58 -5.28
CA PHE A 71 8.81 -5.05 -5.11
C PHE A 71 9.42 -5.84 -6.26
N THR A 72 9.70 -5.19 -7.40
CA THR A 72 10.23 -5.83 -8.62
C THR A 72 11.67 -5.45 -8.93
N THR A 73 12.17 -4.32 -8.41
CA THR A 73 13.52 -3.83 -8.72
C THR A 73 14.64 -4.49 -7.88
N GLU A 74 14.30 -5.27 -6.85
CA GLU A 74 15.28 -5.99 -6.01
C GLU A 74 15.53 -7.45 -6.46
N SER A 75 14.83 -7.97 -7.47
CA SER A 75 14.98 -9.37 -7.92
C SER A 75 15.97 -9.60 -9.09
N ASP A 76 16.48 -8.54 -9.74
CA ASP A 76 17.32 -8.67 -10.95
C ASP A 76 18.77 -8.20 -10.74
N LYS A 77 19.29 -8.31 -9.52
CA LYS A 77 20.74 -8.27 -9.24
C LYS A 77 21.18 -9.60 -8.67
N GLU A 78 20.98 -10.68 -9.43
CA GLU A 78 21.91 -11.80 -9.35
C GLU A 78 23.24 -11.28 -9.89
N ASP A 79 24.13 -10.89 -8.99
CA ASP A 79 25.57 -10.85 -9.27
C ASP A 79 25.97 -12.29 -9.61
N LYS A 80 25.82 -12.68 -10.87
CA LYS A 80 26.39 -13.94 -11.36
C LYS A 80 27.90 -13.78 -11.24
N PRO A 81 28.59 -14.57 -10.40
CA PRO A 81 30.04 -14.56 -10.39
C PRO A 81 30.50 -14.99 -11.79
N PHE A 82 31.26 -14.11 -12.44
CA PHE A 82 31.96 -14.42 -13.67
C PHE A 82 32.81 -15.69 -13.45
N LYS A 83 32.61 -16.69 -14.30
CA LYS A 83 33.50 -17.86 -14.40
C LYS A 83 33.99 -17.95 -15.84
N LEU A 84 35.28 -18.26 -15.99
CA LEU A 84 35.93 -18.65 -17.24
C LEU A 84 35.36 -19.97 -17.76
#